data_AF-A0A3S1GZJ5-F1
#
_entry.id   AF-A0A3S1GZJ5-F1
#
_cell.length_a   1.000
_cell.length_b   1.000
_cell.length_c   1.000
_cell.angle_alpha   90.00
_cell.angle_beta   90.00
_cell.angle_gamma   90.00
#
_symmetry.space_group_name_H-M   'P 1'
#
loop_
_entity.id
_entity.type
_entity.pdbx_description
1 polymer ?
#
loop_
_entity_poly.entity_id
_entity_poly.type
_entity_poly.pdbx_seq_one_letter_code
_entity_poly.pdbx_strand_id
1 'polypeptide(L)'
;LLLSPAALPPRRDPRRRSRLVEEHHRRKGDPSIGGSTRKKPIMTAYRQEALACAAAMADGPKRPRDLKTLSPRAASILQHNYYGWFARAERGIYALTEAGLAAIEPLPATL
;
A
#
# COMPACT_ATOMS: atom_id res chain seq x y z
N LEU A 1 47.02 -5.54 -1.50
CA LEU A 1 46.51 -4.19 -1.85
C LEU A 1 45.12 -4.04 -1.25
N LEU A 2 45.02 -3.34 -0.12
CA LEU A 2 43.79 -3.05 0.64
C LEU A 2 43.62 -1.55 0.68
N LEU A 3 42.54 -1.00 0.11
CA LEU A 3 42.07 0.36 0.37
C LEU A 3 40.53 0.40 0.28
N SER A 4 39.92 0.81 1.40
CA SER A 4 38.50 1.10 1.60
C SER A 4 38.07 2.42 0.94
N PRO A 5 36.76 2.65 0.72
CA PRO A 5 36.23 4.01 0.76
C PRO A 5 35.17 4.18 1.85
N ALA A 6 35.33 5.29 2.56
CA ALA A 6 34.37 5.87 3.49
C ALA A 6 32.99 6.05 2.81
N ALA A 7 31.96 5.45 3.39
CA ALA A 7 30.59 5.92 3.24
C ALA A 7 29.99 6.01 4.64
N LEU A 8 29.58 7.21 5.05
CA LEU A 8 28.85 7.43 6.30
C LEU A 8 27.71 6.41 6.39
N PRO A 9 27.53 5.68 7.51
CA PRO A 9 26.42 4.76 7.61
C PRO A 9 25.12 5.55 7.41
N PRO A 10 24.23 5.14 6.49
CA PRO A 10 22.98 5.84 6.26
C PRO A 10 22.20 5.89 7.58
N ARG A 11 21.72 7.09 7.95
CA ARG A 11 21.06 7.36 9.24
C ARG A 11 20.03 6.27 9.54
N ARG A 12 20.25 5.54 10.64
CA ARG A 12 19.33 4.52 11.15
C ARG A 12 17.98 5.20 11.40
N ASP A 13 16.96 4.84 10.62
CA ASP A 13 15.59 5.34 10.77
C ASP A 13 14.78 4.33 11.62
N PRO A 14 14.67 4.53 12.94
CA PRO A 14 13.92 3.63 13.82
C PRO A 14 12.42 3.57 13.48
N ARG A 15 11.86 4.54 12.73
CA ARG A 15 10.44 4.54 12.32
C ARG A 15 10.13 3.45 11.29
N ARG A 16 11.12 3.03 10.49
CA ARG A 16 10.99 1.89 9.57
C ARG A 16 10.82 0.56 10.30
N ARG A 17 11.44 0.42 11.47
CA ARG A 17 11.43 -0.83 12.25
C ARG A 17 10.10 -1.05 12.97
N SER A 18 9.51 0.02 13.50
CA SER A 18 8.20 -0.05 14.19
C SER A 18 7.04 -0.36 13.22
N ARG A 19 7.12 0.10 11.96
CA ARG A 19 6.12 -0.23 10.92
C ARG A 19 6.09 -1.71 10.54
N LEU A 20 7.23 -2.39 10.62
CA LEU A 20 7.38 -3.82 10.34
C LEU A 20 6.74 -4.69 11.44
N VAL A 21 6.81 -4.25 12.70
CA VAL A 21 6.21 -4.95 13.84
C VAL A 21 4.69 -4.77 13.88
N GLU A 22 4.18 -3.58 13.55
CA GLU A 22 2.72 -3.37 13.40
C GLU A 22 2.10 -4.12 12.21
N GLU A 23 2.88 -4.39 11.16
CA GLU A 23 2.44 -5.16 9.99
C GLU A 23 2.14 -6.62 10.35
N HIS A 24 2.97 -7.22 11.21
CA HIS A 24 2.86 -8.63 11.57
C HIS A 24 1.64 -8.91 12.46
N HIS A 25 1.26 -7.98 13.34
CA HIS A 25 0.16 -8.15 14.29
C HIS A 25 -1.26 -8.00 13.71
N ARG A 26 -1.41 -7.45 12.49
CA ARG A 26 -2.73 -7.22 11.87
C ARG A 26 -3.18 -8.32 10.90
N ARG A 27 -2.35 -9.34 10.67
CA ARG A 27 -2.70 -10.48 9.81
C ARG A 27 -3.74 -11.34 10.52
N LYS A 28 -5.02 -11.04 10.31
CA LYS A 28 -6.11 -11.99 10.57
C LYS A 28 -6.13 -13.01 9.42
N GLY A 29 -5.60 -14.20 9.71
CA GLY A 29 -5.73 -15.39 8.87
C GLY A 29 -4.74 -15.46 7.70
N ASP A 30 -3.51 -15.87 7.96
CA ASP A 30 -2.59 -16.35 6.92
C ASP A 30 -2.38 -17.86 7.12
N PRO A 31 -2.74 -18.74 6.17
CA PRO A 31 -2.00 -19.97 5.98
C PRO A 31 -0.77 -19.62 5.13
N SER A 32 0.19 -18.88 5.69
CA SER A 32 1.48 -18.71 5.03
C SER A 32 2.34 -19.94 5.31
N ILE A 33 2.10 -21.00 4.54
CA ILE A 33 2.98 -22.17 4.47
C ILE A 33 4.36 -21.66 4.03
N GLY A 34 5.40 -22.07 4.77
CA GLY A 34 6.77 -21.63 4.57
C GLY A 34 7.27 -21.83 3.14
N GLY A 35 8.06 -20.86 2.66
CA GLY A 35 8.79 -20.95 1.39
C GLY A 35 8.10 -20.27 0.20
N SER A 36 7.90 -18.94 0.23
CA SER A 36 7.55 -18.21 -1.00
C SER A 36 8.76 -17.45 -1.56
N THR A 37 9.42 -18.09 -2.51
CA THR A 37 10.52 -17.59 -3.33
C THR A 37 10.11 -16.34 -4.11
N ARG A 38 10.72 -15.18 -3.81
CA ARG A 38 11.13 -14.06 -4.69
C ARG A 38 10.28 -13.60 -5.91
N LYS A 39 8.97 -13.86 -6.00
CA LYS A 39 8.16 -13.36 -7.15
C LYS A 39 6.87 -12.63 -6.82
N LYS A 40 6.33 -12.75 -5.60
CA LYS A 40 5.08 -12.07 -5.22
C LYS A 40 5.39 -10.93 -4.25
N PRO A 41 4.91 -9.69 -4.50
CA PRO A 41 5.01 -8.63 -3.51
C PRO A 41 4.40 -9.11 -2.20
N ILE A 42 5.11 -8.92 -1.08
CA ILE A 42 4.58 -9.24 0.24
C ILE A 42 3.30 -8.41 0.42
N MET A 43 2.16 -9.09 0.58
CA MET A 43 0.88 -8.44 0.80
C MET A 43 0.88 -7.91 2.24
N THR A 44 1.01 -6.59 2.39
CA THR A 44 0.97 -5.92 3.70
C THR A 44 -0.45 -5.48 4.02
N ALA A 45 -0.79 -5.33 5.30
CA ALA A 45 -2.09 -4.79 5.73
C ALA A 45 -2.37 -3.43 5.09
N TYR A 46 -1.35 -2.58 4.95
CA TYR A 46 -1.48 -1.29 4.25
C TYR A 46 -1.90 -1.48 2.79
N ARG A 47 -1.28 -2.41 2.07
CA ARG A 47 -1.59 -2.67 0.65
C ARG A 47 -3.00 -3.22 0.49
N GLN A 48 -3.45 -4.10 1.38
CA GLN A 48 -4.83 -4.62 1.38
C GLN A 48 -5.84 -3.49 1.62
N GLU A 49 -5.61 -2.65 2.63
CA GLU A 49 -6.48 -1.50 2.92
C GLU A 49 -6.49 -0.50 1.75
N ALA A 50 -5.34 -0.27 1.10
CA ALA A 50 -5.26 0.59 -0.08
C ALA A 50 -6.02 0.00 -1.28
N LEU A 51 -5.92 -1.31 -1.52
CA LEU A 51 -6.68 -2.00 -2.56
C LEU A 51 -8.19 -1.96 -2.27
N ALA A 52 -8.60 -2.13 -1.01
CA ALA A 52 -10.01 -2.03 -0.62
C ALA A 52 -10.57 -0.62 -0.86
N CYS A 53 -9.82 0.42 -0.49
CA CYS A 53 -10.18 1.81 -0.80
C CYS A 53 -10.24 2.06 -2.31
N ALA A 54 -9.31 1.47 -3.08
CA ALA A 54 -9.28 1.63 -4.53
C ALA A 54 -10.48 0.94 -5.18
N ALA A 55 -10.75 -0.33 -4.84
CA ALA A 55 -11.88 -1.08 -5.37
C ALA A 55 -13.21 -0.37 -5.07
N ALA A 56 -13.33 0.23 -3.89
CA ALA A 56 -14.51 1.01 -3.55
C ALA A 56 -14.68 2.25 -4.43
N MET A 57 -13.61 2.88 -4.91
CA MET A 57 -13.67 4.06 -5.80
C MET A 57 -13.76 3.72 -7.29
N ALA A 58 -13.95 2.45 -7.65
CA ALA A 58 -14.12 2.03 -9.04
C ALA A 58 -15.39 2.62 -9.69
N ASP A 59 -16.42 2.90 -8.89
CA ASP A 59 -17.69 3.51 -9.32
C ASP A 59 -17.63 5.05 -9.38
N GLY A 60 -16.56 5.67 -8.89
CA GLY A 60 -16.35 7.11 -8.96
C GLY A 60 -15.66 7.72 -7.73
N PRO A 61 -15.50 9.06 -7.72
CA PRO A 61 -14.80 9.77 -6.66
C PRO A 61 -15.51 9.67 -5.30
N LYS A 62 -14.75 9.47 -4.22
CA LYS A 62 -15.30 9.35 -2.85
C LYS A 62 -14.58 10.23 -1.84
N ARG A 63 -15.25 10.51 -0.71
CA ARG A 63 -14.63 11.21 0.42
C ARG A 63 -13.95 10.21 1.35
N PRO A 64 -12.85 10.59 2.03
CA PRO A 64 -12.18 9.70 2.98
C PRO A 64 -13.09 9.16 4.10
N ARG A 65 -14.10 9.94 4.51
CA ARG A 65 -15.09 9.53 5.51
C ARG A 65 -15.97 8.38 5.04
N ASP A 66 -16.25 8.30 3.73
CA ASP A 66 -17.15 7.29 3.14
C ASP A 66 -16.41 5.94 3.04
N LEU A 67 -15.08 5.98 3.04
CA LEU A 67 -14.18 4.81 2.98
C LEU A 67 -13.75 4.32 4.37
N LYS A 68 -14.13 5.03 5.43
CA LYS A 68 -13.72 4.71 6.80
C LYS A 68 -14.25 3.34 7.28
N THR A 69 -15.38 2.91 6.72
CA THR A 69 -15.98 1.59 6.93
C THR A 69 -15.11 0.46 6.38
N LEU A 70 -14.32 0.72 5.33
CA LEU A 70 -13.42 -0.24 4.69
C LEU A 70 -12.02 -0.22 5.31
N SER A 71 -11.51 0.98 5.58
CA SER A 71 -10.26 1.17 6.31
C SER A 71 -10.39 2.34 7.29
N PRO A 72 -10.16 2.11 8.60
CA PRO A 72 -10.07 3.18 9.59
C PRO A 72 -8.99 4.23 9.24
N ARG A 73 -8.02 3.85 8.40
CA ARG A 73 -6.88 4.66 7.95
C ARG A 73 -7.08 5.25 6.57
N ALA A 74 -8.29 5.18 5.97
CA ALA A 74 -8.56 5.66 4.62
C ALA A 74 -8.00 7.07 4.35
N ALA A 75 -8.22 8.02 5.25
CA ALA A 75 -7.66 9.38 5.11
C ALA A 75 -6.12 9.41 4.99
N SER A 76 -5.43 8.62 5.82
CA SER A 76 -3.97 8.50 5.77
C SER A 76 -3.52 7.82 4.48
N ILE A 77 -4.21 6.77 4.04
CA ILE A 77 -3.89 6.05 2.80
C ILE A 77 -3.97 6.98 1.57
N LEU A 78 -5.07 7.73 1.46
CA LEU A 78 -5.31 8.65 0.35
C LEU A 78 -4.36 9.84 0.36
N GLN A 79 -3.98 10.32 1.55
CA GLN A 79 -3.06 11.43 1.69
C GLN A 79 -1.61 11.04 1.38
N HIS A 80 -1.15 9.90 1.90
CA HIS A 80 0.23 9.45 1.68
C HIS A 80 0.43 8.93 0.27
N ASN A 81 -0.59 8.29 -0.32
CA ASN A 81 -0.62 7.85 -1.71
C ASN A 81 0.68 7.19 -2.20
N TYR A 82 1.28 6.30 -1.39
CA TYR A 82 2.59 5.70 -1.67
C TYR A 82 2.69 4.99 -3.03
N TYR A 83 1.55 4.60 -3.60
CA TYR A 83 1.46 3.90 -4.88
C TYR A 83 1.01 4.78 -6.05
N GLY A 84 0.67 6.06 -5.79
CA GLY A 84 0.16 6.94 -6.84
C GLY A 84 -1.24 6.58 -7.36
N TRP A 85 -2.00 5.74 -6.65
CA TRP A 85 -3.31 5.25 -7.07
C TRP A 85 -4.44 6.26 -6.93
N PHE A 86 -4.25 7.29 -6.11
CA PHE A 86 -5.29 8.24 -5.76
C PHE A 86 -4.90 9.65 -6.22
N ALA A 87 -5.87 10.40 -6.72
CA ALA A 87 -5.73 11.81 -7.03
C ALA A 87 -6.82 12.61 -6.33
N ARG A 88 -6.50 13.86 -5.99
CA ARG A 88 -7.49 14.77 -5.41
C ARG A 88 -8.30 15.39 -6.54
N ALA A 89 -9.54 14.95 -6.69
CA ALA A 89 -10.47 15.52 -7.68
C ALA A 89 -10.98 16.90 -7.23
N GLU A 90 -11.34 17.01 -5.94
CA GLU A 90 -11.80 18.27 -5.34
C GLU A 90 -11.36 18.38 -3.87
N ARG A 91 -11.76 19.47 -3.20
CA ARG A 91 -11.45 19.64 -1.77
C ARG A 91 -12.12 18.53 -0.93
N GLY A 92 -11.32 17.53 -0.56
CA GLY A 92 -11.76 16.42 0.28
C GLY A 92 -12.44 15.27 -0.48
N ILE A 93 -12.37 15.28 -1.82
CA ILE A 93 -12.85 14.22 -2.70
C ILE A 93 -11.64 13.66 -3.44
N TYR A 94 -11.53 12.34 -3.46
CA TYR A 94 -10.46 11.60 -4.11
C TYR A 94 -11.05 10.72 -5.21
N ALA A 95 -10.31 10.59 -6.30
CA ALA A 95 -10.61 9.70 -7.41
C ALA A 95 -9.42 8.75 -7.62
N LEU A 96 -9.64 7.68 -8.38
CA LEU A 96 -8.56 6.83 -8.85
C LEU A 96 -7.80 7.50 -9.99
N THR A 97 -6.50 7.28 -10.02
CA THR A 97 -5.67 7.49 -11.21
C THR A 97 -5.76 6.27 -12.13
N GLU A 98 -5.23 6.39 -13.35
CA GLU A 98 -5.08 5.24 -14.25
C GLU A 98 -4.30 4.10 -13.59
N ALA A 99 -3.24 4.41 -12.84
CA ALA A 99 -2.48 3.42 -12.08
C ALA A 99 -3.29 2.75 -10.97
N GLY A 100 -4.21 3.48 -10.34
CA GLY A 100 -5.13 2.95 -9.33
C GLY A 100 -6.19 2.04 -9.92
N LEU A 101 -6.73 2.39 -11.09
CA LEU A 101 -7.66 1.55 -11.86
C LEU A 101 -6.98 0.25 -12.29
N ALA A 102 -5.80 0.33 -12.90
CA ALA A 102 -5.02 -0.84 -13.31
C ALA A 102 -4.63 -1.75 -12.13
N ALA A 103 -4.52 -1.21 -10.91
CA ALA A 103 -4.20 -1.99 -9.71
C ALA A 103 -5.37 -2.84 -9.19
N ILE A 104 -6.61 -2.47 -9.52
CA ILE A 104 -7.83 -3.20 -9.14
C ILE A 104 -8.46 -3.95 -10.31
N GLU A 105 -8.06 -3.63 -11.55
CA GLU A 105 -8.44 -4.42 -12.70
C GLU A 105 -7.88 -5.85 -12.58
N PRO A 106 -8.69 -6.86 -12.87
CA PRO A 106 -8.17 -8.21 -13.04
C PRO A 106 -7.19 -8.16 -14.20
N LEU A 107 -5.91 -8.44 -13.92
CA LEU A 107 -4.91 -8.63 -14.97
C LEU A 107 -5.51 -9.60 -16.01
N PRO A 108 -5.62 -9.24 -17.30
CA PRO A 108 -6.14 -10.18 -18.28
C PRO A 108 -5.26 -11.42 -18.19
N ALA A 109 -5.88 -12.56 -17.88
CA ALA A 109 -5.23 -13.85 -17.94
C ALA A 109 -4.89 -14.08 -19.41
N THR A 110 -3.68 -13.67 -19.81
CA THR A 110 -3.15 -13.96 -21.13
C THR A 110 -3.09 -15.48 -21.26
N LEU A 111 -3.93 -16.01 -22.13
CA LEU A 111 -3.92 -17.40 -22.62
C LEU A 111 -2.62 -17.67 -23.39
#